data_AF-A0A7S0F814-F1
#
_entry.id   AF-A0A7S0F814-F1
#
_cell.length_a   1.000
_cell.length_b   1.000
_cell.length_c   1.000
_cell.angle_alpha   90.00
_cell.angle_beta   90.00
_cell.angle_gamma   90.00
#
_symmetry.space_group_name_H-M   'P 1'
#
loop_
_entity.id
_entity.type
_entity.pdbx_description
1 polymer ?
#
loop_
_entity_poly.entity_id
_entity_poly.type
_entity_poly.pdbx_seq_one_letter_code
_entity_poly.pdbx_strand_id
1 'polypeptide(L)'
;QDMGTSAWVPGPREPYQAVPLPLLNGTRVVEQPCDLGTLAEKYAKAAADFVSMAKSPFYLYAAFNHIHAPNSAGPAFCGKSARGAVGDSIMELDWAIGQIMDAVRDRVSKEGDNTLVLFTSDNGAPLGNDKE
;
A
#
# COMPACT_ATOMS: atom_id res chain seq x y z
N GLN A 1 -1.86 17.41 3.36
CA GLN A 1 -1.91 16.86 4.73
C GLN A 1 -1.04 15.62 4.70
N ASP A 2 -0.02 15.57 5.55
CA ASP A 2 0.97 14.50 5.60
C ASP A 2 0.36 13.25 6.28
N MET A 3 0.62 12.05 5.76
CA MET A 3 -0.13 10.81 6.05
C MET A 3 0.21 10.15 7.40
N GLY A 4 0.83 10.86 8.34
CA GLY A 4 1.27 10.33 9.63
C GLY A 4 2.76 10.05 9.65
N THR A 5 3.25 9.23 10.59
CA THR A 5 4.68 8.92 10.75
C THR A 5 5.08 7.66 10.00
N SER A 6 6.23 7.65 9.32
CA SER A 6 6.83 6.38 8.90
C SER A 6 7.23 5.57 10.13
N ALA A 7 6.86 4.29 10.16
CA ALA A 7 6.99 3.44 11.33
C ALA A 7 8.46 3.24 11.80
N TRP A 8 9.47 3.53 10.96
CA TRP A 8 10.85 3.06 11.18
C TRP A 8 11.97 4.01 10.72
N VAL A 9 12.04 5.24 11.25
CA VAL A 9 13.26 6.08 11.14
C VAL A 9 14.09 5.94 12.44
N PRO A 10 15.35 5.46 12.39
CA PRO A 10 16.24 5.45 13.55
C PRO A 10 16.83 6.85 13.79
N GLY A 11 16.48 7.51 14.89
CA GLY A 11 17.03 8.82 15.30
C GLY A 11 16.21 9.55 16.36
N PRO A 12 16.73 10.61 17.00
CA PRO A 12 15.96 11.43 17.92
C PRO A 12 14.79 12.07 17.18
N ARG A 13 13.56 11.68 17.56
CA ARG A 13 12.32 12.16 16.97
C ARG A 13 12.11 13.63 17.34
N GLU A 14 12.14 14.53 16.36
CA GLU A 14 11.20 15.65 16.41
C GLU A 14 9.79 15.04 16.47
N PRO A 15 8.95 15.34 17.47
CA PRO A 15 7.66 14.69 17.63
C PRO A 15 6.71 15.19 16.55
N TYR A 16 6.79 14.61 15.35
CA TYR A 16 5.72 14.76 14.38
C TYR A 16 4.47 14.13 15.00
N GLN A 17 3.46 14.97 15.25
CA GLN A 17 2.26 14.59 15.98
C GLN A 17 1.54 13.51 15.18
N ALA A 18 1.31 12.33 15.77
CA ALA A 18 0.56 11.27 15.11
C ALA A 18 -0.84 11.81 14.78
N VAL A 19 -1.08 12.10 13.50
CA VAL A 19 -2.39 12.53 13.03
C VAL A 19 -3.31 11.33 13.24
N PRO A 20 -4.42 11.45 14.00
CA PRO A 20 -5.29 10.32 14.31
C PRO A 20 -6.17 10.00 13.10
N LEU A 21 -5.57 9.68 11.96
CA LEU A 21 -6.28 9.31 10.74
C LEU A 21 -6.91 7.92 10.95
N PRO A 22 -8.23 7.79 10.78
CA PRO A 22 -8.89 6.50 10.90
C PRO A 22 -8.71 5.69 9.61
N LEU A 23 -8.42 4.40 9.75
CA LEU A 23 -8.67 3.41 8.71
C LEU A 23 -10.13 2.99 8.78
N LEU A 24 -10.82 3.01 7.64
CA LEU A 24 -12.23 2.69 7.55
C LEU A 24 -12.47 1.38 6.80
N ASN A 25 -13.45 0.60 7.27
CA ASN A 25 -14.11 -0.44 6.48
C ASN A 25 -15.59 -0.07 6.33
N GLY A 26 -15.98 0.37 5.13
CA GLY A 26 -17.25 1.03 4.91
C GLY A 26 -17.34 2.31 5.75
N THR A 27 -18.27 2.35 6.70
CA THR A 27 -18.46 3.47 7.63
C THR A 27 -17.85 3.26 9.01
N ARG A 28 -17.21 2.10 9.25
CA ARG A 28 -16.66 1.74 10.56
C ARG A 28 -15.18 2.04 10.64
N VAL A 29 -14.77 2.73 11.71
CA VAL A 29 -13.35 2.84 12.09
C VAL A 29 -12.85 1.48 12.56
N VAL A 30 -11.84 0.95 11.87
CA VAL A 30 -11.19 -0.31 12.23
C VAL A 30 -9.85 -0.08 12.94
N GLU A 31 -9.23 1.08 12.77
CA GLU A 31 -7.95 1.42 13.38
C GLU A 31 -7.74 2.94 13.39
N GLN A 32 -7.20 3.47 14.49
CA GLN A 32 -6.87 4.89 14.64
C GLN A 32 -5.83 5.08 15.78
N PRO A 33 -4.68 5.74 15.56
CA PRO A 33 -4.18 6.17 14.26
C PRO A 33 -3.90 4.96 13.36
N CYS A 34 -4.06 5.14 12.05
CA CYS A 34 -3.68 4.14 11.06
C CYS A 34 -2.17 3.86 11.11
N ASP A 35 -1.77 2.59 11.23
CA ASP A 35 -0.38 2.16 11.13
C ASP A 35 0.02 1.93 9.68
N LEU A 36 0.82 2.85 9.13
CA LEU A 36 1.33 2.77 7.76
C LEU A 36 2.22 1.53 7.53
N GLY A 37 2.87 0.99 8.58
CA GLY A 37 3.74 -0.18 8.46
C GLY A 37 2.98 -1.50 8.26
N THR A 38 1.65 -1.50 8.42
CA THR A 38 0.80 -2.68 8.21
C THR A 38 -0.32 -2.43 7.18
N LEU A 39 -0.41 -1.21 6.66
CA LEU A 39 -1.51 -0.78 5.79
C LEU A 39 -1.49 -1.49 4.42
N ALA A 40 -0.31 -1.67 3.82
CA ALA A 40 -0.17 -2.40 2.56
C ALA A 40 -0.71 -3.84 2.67
N GLU A 41 -0.35 -4.56 3.72
CA GLU A 41 -0.82 -5.93 3.96
C GLU A 41 -2.35 -5.97 4.11
N LYS A 42 -2.93 -5.03 4.87
CA LYS A 42 -4.39 -4.93 5.05
C LYS A 42 -5.11 -4.67 3.72
N TYR A 43 -4.59 -3.77 2.89
CA TYR A 43 -5.14 -3.48 1.56
C TYR A 43 -4.99 -4.66 0.61
N ALA A 44 -3.81 -5.27 0.53
CA ALA A 44 -3.54 -6.43 -0.31
C ALA A 44 -4.49 -7.58 0.04
N LYS A 45 -4.64 -7.87 1.34
CA LYS A 45 -5.55 -8.90 1.82
C LYS A 45 -7.00 -8.59 1.45
N ALA A 46 -7.49 -7.38 1.74
CA ALA A 46 -8.88 -7.01 1.45
C ALA A 46 -9.20 -7.06 -0.06
N ALA A 47 -8.25 -6.64 -0.89
CA ALA A 47 -8.35 -6.69 -2.34
C ALA A 47 -8.35 -8.14 -2.88
N ALA A 48 -7.42 -8.99 -2.41
CA ALA A 48 -7.36 -10.40 -2.81
C ALA A 48 -8.61 -11.18 -2.36
N ASP A 49 -9.08 -10.92 -1.14
CA ASP A 49 -10.35 -11.46 -0.61
C ASP A 49 -11.53 -11.04 -1.50
N PHE A 50 -11.61 -9.75 -1.87
CA PHE A 50 -12.65 -9.24 -2.76
C PHE A 50 -12.62 -9.93 -4.13
N VAL A 51 -11.46 -10.01 -4.79
CA VAL A 51 -11.32 -10.68 -6.09
C VAL A 51 -11.75 -12.16 -6.00
N SER A 52 -11.44 -12.84 -4.90
CA SER A 52 -11.79 -14.25 -4.71
C SER A 52 -13.30 -14.47 -4.48
N MET A 53 -13.99 -13.53 -3.84
CA MET A 53 -15.40 -13.69 -3.44
C MET A 53 -16.40 -12.94 -4.34
N ALA A 54 -15.94 -11.96 -5.12
CA ALA A 54 -16.82 -11.14 -5.94
C ALA A 54 -17.56 -11.98 -6.99
N LYS A 55 -18.78 -11.57 -7.31
CA LYS A 55 -19.51 -12.10 -8.47
C LYS A 55 -19.12 -11.29 -9.71
N SER A 56 -18.95 -11.95 -10.85
CA SER A 56 -18.70 -11.27 -12.13
C SER A 56 -19.98 -10.61 -12.67
N PRO A 57 -19.92 -9.38 -13.22
CA PRO A 57 -18.75 -8.51 -13.31
C PRO A 57 -18.45 -7.79 -11.99
N PHE A 58 -17.17 -7.51 -11.74
CA PHE A 58 -16.72 -6.74 -10.58
C PHE A 58 -15.84 -5.56 -11.00
N TYR A 59 -15.70 -4.59 -10.09
CA TYR A 59 -14.76 -3.49 -10.21
C TYR A 59 -14.02 -3.34 -8.88
N LEU A 60 -12.70 -3.31 -8.94
CA LEU A 60 -11.83 -3.07 -7.79
C LEU A 60 -10.93 -1.87 -8.09
N TYR A 61 -10.98 -0.88 -7.20
CA TYR A 61 -10.03 0.22 -7.18
C TYR A 61 -9.14 0.07 -5.95
N ALA A 62 -7.87 -0.31 -6.17
CA ALA A 62 -6.89 -0.51 -5.11
C ALA A 62 -5.86 0.63 -5.13
N ALA A 63 -6.12 1.69 -4.35
CA ALA A 63 -5.25 2.85 -4.21
C ALA A 63 -4.36 2.71 -2.98
N PHE A 64 -3.13 2.22 -3.18
CA PHE A 64 -2.12 2.19 -2.12
C PHE A 64 -1.60 3.59 -1.83
N ASN A 65 -1.23 3.84 -0.57
CA ASN A 65 -0.59 5.11 -0.17
C ASN A 65 0.88 5.19 -0.63
N HIS A 66 1.49 4.05 -0.96
CA HIS A 66 2.84 3.97 -1.53
C HIS A 66 2.89 4.72 -2.87
N ILE A 67 3.87 5.57 -3.16
CA ILE A 67 5.08 5.91 -2.39
C ILE A 67 5.01 7.32 -1.80
N HIS A 68 3.81 7.77 -1.42
CA HIS A 68 3.64 9.09 -0.83
C HIS A 68 4.42 9.19 0.49
N ALA A 69 5.03 10.35 0.74
CA ALA A 69 5.74 10.60 1.98
C ALA A 69 4.79 10.61 3.21
N PRO A 70 5.26 10.21 4.40
CA PRO A 70 6.57 9.61 4.62
C PRO A 70 6.63 8.18 4.09
N ASN A 71 7.75 7.82 3.47
CA ASN A 71 7.95 6.46 2.99
C ASN A 71 8.05 5.51 4.18
N SER A 72 7.14 4.54 4.22
CA SER A 72 7.08 3.49 5.23
C SER A 72 7.05 2.14 4.53
N ALA A 73 7.60 1.13 5.19
CA ALA A 73 7.44 -0.25 4.79
C ALA A 73 7.31 -1.12 6.03
N GLY A 74 6.61 -2.24 5.90
CA GLY A 74 6.50 -3.23 6.96
C GLY A 74 7.85 -3.86 7.33
N PRO A 75 7.94 -4.55 8.48
CA PRO A 75 9.19 -5.11 8.99
C PRO A 75 9.90 -6.07 8.03
N ALA A 76 9.17 -6.74 7.15
CA ALA A 76 9.72 -7.65 6.15
C ALA A 76 10.54 -6.92 5.05
N PHE A 77 10.22 -5.65 4.78
CA PHE A 77 10.79 -4.86 3.69
C PHE A 77 11.74 -3.76 4.16
N CYS A 78 11.60 -3.32 5.41
CA CYS A 78 12.43 -2.25 5.96
C CYS A 78 13.93 -2.58 5.91
N GLY A 79 14.72 -1.67 5.34
CA GLY A 79 16.17 -1.76 5.21
C GLY A 79 16.64 -2.84 4.22
N LYS A 80 15.77 -3.31 3.31
CA LYS A 80 16.11 -4.37 2.35
C LYS A 80 16.52 -3.82 0.99
N SER A 81 16.00 -2.66 0.61
CA SER A 81 16.27 -2.05 -0.67
C SER A 81 17.57 -1.26 -0.67
N ALA A 82 18.32 -1.36 -1.78
CA ALA A 82 19.47 -0.49 -2.04
C ALA A 82 19.07 0.99 -2.23
N ARG A 83 17.77 1.30 -2.40
CA ARG A 83 17.26 2.66 -2.61
C ARG A 83 16.65 3.28 -1.33
N GLY A 84 17.02 2.77 -0.16
CA GLY A 84 16.54 3.25 1.13
C GLY A 84 15.02 3.14 1.30
N ALA A 85 14.42 3.99 2.13
CA ALA A 85 13.01 3.90 2.51
C ALA A 85 12.03 3.97 1.32
N VAL A 86 12.33 4.77 0.28
CA VAL A 86 11.54 4.79 -0.96
C VAL A 86 11.59 3.42 -1.64
N GLY A 87 12.78 2.84 -1.72
CA GLY A 87 12.97 1.50 -2.28
C GLY A 87 12.24 0.42 -1.48
N ASP A 88 12.28 0.48 -0.15
CA ASP A 88 11.56 -0.45 0.72
C ASP A 88 10.04 -0.34 0.51
N SER A 89 9.54 0.89 0.39
CA SER A 89 8.13 1.18 0.07
C SER A 89 7.73 0.62 -1.30
N ILE A 90 8.59 0.75 -2.33
CA ILE A 90 8.33 0.17 -3.65
C ILE A 90 8.33 -1.35 -3.59
N MET A 91 9.26 -1.97 -2.86
CA MET A 91 9.32 -3.42 -2.69
C MET A 91 8.07 -3.98 -2.01
N GLU A 92 7.56 -3.29 -0.98
CA GLU A 92 6.31 -3.67 -0.32
C GLU A 92 5.10 -3.52 -1.25
N LEU A 93 5.03 -2.43 -2.03
CA LEU A 93 3.96 -2.23 -3.02
C LEU A 93 3.97 -3.34 -4.09
N ASP A 94 5.14 -3.68 -4.62
CA ASP A 94 5.31 -4.77 -5.59
C ASP A 94 4.82 -6.11 -5.02
N TRP A 95 5.23 -6.44 -3.79
CA TRP A 95 4.75 -7.63 -3.08
C TRP A 95 3.23 -7.62 -2.90
N ALA A 96 2.66 -6.50 -2.45
CA ALA A 96 1.22 -6.35 -2.22
C ALA A 96 0.40 -6.54 -3.50
N ILE A 97 0.85 -5.99 -4.63
CA ILE A 97 0.25 -6.21 -5.95
C ILE A 97 0.36 -7.69 -6.34
N GLY A 98 1.50 -8.33 -6.05
CA GLY A 98 1.70 -9.77 -6.25
C GLY A 98 0.60 -10.61 -5.61
N GLN A 99 0.22 -10.31 -4.36
CA GLN A 99 -0.87 -11.00 -3.64
C GLN A 99 -2.23 -10.84 -4.33
N ILE A 100 -2.53 -9.64 -4.84
CA ILE A 100 -3.79 -9.39 -5.58
C ILE A 100 -3.76 -10.16 -6.91
N MET A 101 -2.61 -10.16 -7.60
CA MET A 101 -2.44 -10.87 -8.87
C MET A 101 -2.50 -12.39 -8.71
N ASP A 102 -2.09 -12.95 -7.58
CA ASP A 102 -2.33 -14.36 -7.25
C ASP A 102 -3.83 -14.68 -7.26
N ALA A 103 -4.65 -13.87 -6.57
CA ALA A 103 -6.10 -14.04 -6.56
C ALA A 103 -6.73 -13.88 -7.96
N VAL A 104 -6.23 -12.95 -8.77
CA VAL A 104 -6.66 -12.77 -10.17
C VAL A 104 -6.30 -14.00 -11.01
N ARG A 105 -5.07 -14.52 -10.91
CA ARG A 105 -4.63 -15.73 -11.64
C ARG A 105 -5.49 -16.94 -11.27
N ASP A 106 -5.73 -17.12 -9.97
CA ASP A 106 -6.60 -18.18 -9.47
C ASP A 106 -8.01 -18.07 -10.05
N ARG A 107 -8.55 -16.85 -10.16
CA ARG A 107 -9.86 -16.61 -10.77
C ARG A 107 -9.86 -16.91 -12.26
N VAL A 108 -8.87 -16.42 -13.01
CA VAL A 108 -8.72 -16.67 -14.45
C VAL A 108 -8.63 -18.17 -14.73
N SER A 109 -7.92 -18.93 -13.90
CA SER A 109 -7.84 -20.40 -14.04
C SER A 109 -9.19 -21.13 -13.86
N LYS A 110 -10.12 -20.55 -13.10
CA LYS A 110 -11.43 -21.15 -12.78
C LYS A 110 -12.56 -20.66 -13.68
N GLU A 111 -12.53 -19.40 -14.07
CA GLU A 111 -13.65 -18.71 -14.76
C GLU A 111 -13.30 -18.25 -16.18
N GLY A 112 -12.04 -18.36 -16.60
CA GLY A 112 -11.54 -17.89 -17.89
C GLY A 112 -10.95 -16.48 -17.83
N ASP A 113 -10.25 -16.10 -18.90
CA ASP A 113 -9.54 -14.82 -19.03
C ASP A 113 -10.51 -13.68 -19.35
N ASN A 114 -11.13 -13.14 -18.30
CA ASN A 114 -12.10 -12.04 -18.39
C ASN A 114 -11.84 -10.95 -17.34
N THR A 115 -10.57 -10.70 -17.01
CA THR A 115 -10.17 -9.67 -16.05
C THR A 115 -9.14 -8.74 -16.68
N LEU A 116 -9.48 -7.45 -16.82
CA LEU A 116 -8.53 -6.41 -17.22
C LEU A 116 -7.88 -5.80 -15.98
N VAL A 117 -6.55 -5.80 -15.94
CA VAL A 117 -5.77 -5.15 -14.87
C VAL A 117 -5.05 -3.94 -15.45
N LEU A 118 -5.19 -2.79 -14.77
CA LEU A 118 -4.50 -1.55 -15.08
C LEU A 118 -3.67 -1.12 -13.87
N PHE A 119 -2.39 -0.83 -14.08
CA PHE A 119 -1.48 -0.29 -13.06
C PHE A 119 -0.98 1.07 -13.51
N THR A 120 -1.12 2.08 -12.65
CA THR A 120 -0.73 3.47 -12.93
C THR A 120 -0.38 4.20 -11.63
N SER A 121 0.27 5.35 -11.79
CA SER A 121 0.43 6.36 -10.75
C SER A 121 -0.56 7.51 -10.97
N ASP A 122 -0.86 8.27 -9.92
CA ASP A 122 -1.68 9.48 -9.98
C ASP A 122 -0.89 10.69 -10.48
N ASN A 123 0.42 10.75 -10.20
CA ASN A 123 1.35 11.78 -10.66
C ASN A 123 2.81 11.26 -10.74
N GLY A 124 3.75 12.13 -11.15
CA GLY A 124 5.18 11.82 -11.22
C GLY A 124 5.88 11.89 -9.86
N ALA A 125 7.09 11.32 -9.75
CA ALA A 125 7.81 11.31 -8.48
C ALA A 125 8.04 12.75 -7.95
N PRO A 126 7.82 13.00 -6.64
CA PRO A 126 8.13 14.30 -6.07
C PRO A 126 9.63 14.53 -6.16
N LEU A 127 10.04 15.59 -6.85
CA LEU A 127 11.43 16.04 -6.83
C LEU A 127 11.67 16.65 -5.44
N GLY A 128 12.58 16.05 -4.67
CA GLY A 128 13.16 16.74 -3.53
C GLY A 128 13.87 18.01 -4.02
N ASN A 129 14.08 18.99 -3.15
CA ASN A 129 15.09 20.01 -3.41
C ASN A 129 16.46 19.32 -3.38
N ASP A 130 16.80 18.64 -4.47
CA ASP A 130 18.12 18.10 -4.73
C ASP A 130 19.02 19.31 -4.94
N LYS A 131 19.52 19.89 -3.83
CA LYS A 131 20.75 20.68 -3.91
C LYS A 131 21.85 19.67 -4.22
N GLU A 132 22.47 19.88 -5.37
CA GLU A 132 23.77 19.31 -5.73
C GLU A 132 24.73 19.21 -4.53
#